data_AF-A0A2I0WCR2-F1
#
_entry.id   AF-A0A2I0WCR2-F1
#
_cell.length_a   1.000
_cell.length_b   1.000
_cell.length_c   1.000
_cell.angle_alpha   90.00
_cell.angle_beta   90.00
_cell.angle_gamma   90.00
#
_symmetry.space_group_name_H-M   'P 1'
#
loop_
_entity.id
_entity.type
_entity.pdbx_description
1 polymer ?
#
loop_
_entity_poly.entity_id
_entity_poly.type
_entity_poly.pdbx_seq_one_letter_code
_entity_poly.pdbx_strand_id
1 'polypeptide(L)' 'MEKNNKYSIIIPTYNERLNIGLLVYLIFKHLRELDFEVIIVDDGSPDGTQDMVKQLQQLYGEERIVGT' A
#
# COMPACT_ATOMS: atom_id res chain seq x y z
N MET A 1 14.34 -19.12 -18.16
CA MET A 1 13.64 -17.87 -17.81
C MET A 1 13.56 -17.85 -16.30
N GLU A 2 14.22 -16.90 -15.64
CA GLU A 2 14.04 -16.73 -14.20
C GLU A 2 12.58 -16.39 -13.93
N LYS A 3 11.97 -17.12 -13.00
CA LYS A 3 10.59 -16.92 -12.61
C LYS A 3 10.56 -15.71 -11.68
N ASN A 4 10.19 -14.54 -12.19
CA ASN A 4 9.92 -13.39 -11.34
C ASN A 4 8.65 -13.71 -10.53
N ASN A 5 8.82 -13.96 -9.24
CA ASN A 5 7.70 -14.13 -8.33
C ASN A 5 7.14 -12.74 -8.02
N LYS A 6 5.85 -12.53 -8.31
CA LYS A 6 5.12 -11.35 -7.87
C LYS A 6 4.54 -11.60 -6.48
N TYR A 7 4.77 -10.67 -5.55
CA TYR A 7 4.27 -10.73 -4.17
C TYR A 7 3.12 -9.74 -3.96
N SER A 8 2.13 -10.12 -3.14
CA SER A 8 1.05 -9.21 -2.73
C SER A 8 1.12 -9.01 -1.22
N ILE A 9 1.23 -7.76 -0.78
CA ILE A 9 1.29 -7.37 0.63
C ILE A 9 -0.07 -6.81 1.01
N ILE A 10 -0.80 -7.49 1.90
CA ILE A 10 -2.14 -7.11 2.29
C ILE A 10 -2.09 -6.44 3.67
N ILE A 11 -2.65 -5.23 3.77
CA ILE A 11 -2.64 -4.40 4.97
C ILE A 11 -4.09 -4.05 5.32
N PRO A 12 -4.73 -4.77 6.26
CA PRO A 12 -6.00 -4.32 6.82
C PRO A 12 -5.77 -3.10 7.70
N THR A 13 -6.60 -2.07 7.58
CA THR A 13 -6.45 -0.81 8.32
C THR A 13 -7.78 -0.35 8.92
N TYR A 14 -7.70 0.21 10.13
CA TYR A 14 -8.78 0.96 10.76
C TYR A 14 -8.20 2.07 11.64
N ASN A 15 -8.51 3.34 11.37
CA ASN A 15 -7.93 4.51 12.04
C ASN A 15 -6.40 4.61 11.98
N GLU A 16 -5.83 4.35 10.80
CA GLU A 16 -4.37 4.27 10.58
C GLU A 16 -3.80 5.42 9.73
N ARG A 17 -4.52 6.55 9.60
CA ARG A 17 -4.15 7.64 8.69
C ARG A 17 -2.69 8.11 8.81
N LEU A 18 -2.15 8.17 10.03
CA LEU A 18 -0.79 8.64 10.28
C LEU A 18 0.26 7.55 10.03
N ASN A 19 -0.12 6.27 10.17
CA ASN A 19 0.79 5.13 10.11
C ASN A 19 0.88 4.55 8.70
N ILE A 20 -0.22 4.53 7.95
CA ILE A 20 -0.28 3.89 6.62
C ILE A 20 0.72 4.50 5.64
N GLY A 21 0.90 5.83 5.68
CA GLY A 21 1.90 6.50 4.83
C GLY A 21 3.33 6.08 5.16
N LEU A 22 3.69 6.02 6.44
CA LEU A 22 5.02 5.60 6.88
C LEU A 22 5.28 4.13 6.52
N LEU A 23 4.29 3.25 6.75
CA LEU A 23 4.40 1.83 6.43
C LEU A 23 4.62 1.60 4.93
N VAL A 24 3.82 2.24 4.08
CA VAL A 24 3.97 2.15 2.62
C VAL A 24 5.33 2.67 2.18
N TYR A 25 5.78 3.82 2.70
CA TYR A 25 7.13 4.33 2.42
C TYR A 25 8.23 3.31 2.76
N LEU A 26 8.15 2.67 3.92
CA LEU A 26 9.13 1.68 4.36
C LEU A 26 9.13 0.43 3.46
N ILE A 27 7.95 -0.07 3.08
CA ILE A 27 7.80 -1.19 2.13
C ILE A 27 8.51 -0.85 0.81
N PHE A 28 8.15 0.28 0.20
CA PHE A 28 8.74 0.68 -1.09
C PHE A 28 10.22 1.00 -0.99
N LYS A 29 10.72 1.49 0.14
CA LYS A 29 12.15 1.73 0.35
C LYS A 29 12.97 0.44 0.38
N HIS A 30 12.44 -0.60 1.03
CA HIS A 30 13.19 -1.82 1.33
C HIS A 30 12.99 -2.95 0.33
N LEU A 31 11.85 -3.01 -0.37
CA LEU A 31 11.53 -4.11 -1.30
C LEU A 31 11.75 -3.76 -2.78
N ARG A 32 12.58 -2.74 -3.09
CA ARG A 32 12.76 -2.20 -4.46
C ARG A 32 13.17 -3.22 -5.52
N GLU A 33 13.82 -4.31 -5.12
CA GLU A 33 14.31 -5.36 -6.03
C GLU A 33 13.30 -6.49 -6.25
N LEU A 34 12.17 -6.46 -5.53
CA LEU A 34 11.10 -7.44 -5.68
C LEU A 34 9.98 -6.89 -6.56
N ASP A 35 9.33 -7.76 -7.32
CA ASP A 35 8.06 -7.46 -7.97
C ASP A 35 6.93 -7.62 -6.94
N PHE A 36 6.29 -6.52 -6.56
CA PHE A 36 5.23 -6.54 -5.56
C PHE A 36 4.18 -5.44 -5.75
N GLU A 37 3.00 -5.71 -5.19
CA GLU A 37 1.92 -4.75 -4.99
C GLU A 37 1.51 -4.69 -3.51
N VAL A 38 0.94 -3.56 -3.11
CA VAL A 38 0.37 -3.35 -1.77
C VAL A 38 -1.14 -3.22 -1.90
N ILE A 39 -1.88 -4.03 -1.16
CA ILE A 39 -3.34 -4.03 -1.11
C ILE A 39 -3.75 -3.54 0.27
N ILE A 40 -4.34 -2.35 0.34
CA ILE A 40 -4.81 -1.72 1.57
C ILE A 40 -6.31 -1.94 1.65
N VAL A 41 -6.75 -2.59 2.72
CA VAL A 41 -8.16 -2.91 2.96
C VAL A 41 -8.64 -2.06 4.12
N ASP A 42 -9.43 -1.03 3.84
CA ASP A 42 -9.93 -0.14 4.88
C ASP A 42 -11.26 -0.63 5.48
N ASP A 43 -11.29 -0.84 6.79
CA ASP A 43 -12.48 -1.29 7.53
C ASP A 43 -13.39 -0.12 7.94
N GLY A 44 -13.65 0.79 6.99
CA GLY A 44 -14.53 1.94 7.19
C GLY A 44 -13.97 3.01 8.14
N SER A 45 -12.72 3.41 7.96
CA SER A 45 -12.07 4.39 8.83
C SER A 45 -12.69 5.80 8.71
N PRO A 46 -13.14 6.42 9.82
CA PRO A 46 -13.65 7.79 9.81
C PRO A 46 -12.56 8.88 9.86
N ASP A 47 -11.31 8.51 10.12
CA ASP A 47 -10.21 9.44 10.38
C ASP A 47 -9.56 10.04 9.12
N GLY A 48 -9.99 9.59 7.94
CA GLY A 48 -9.40 9.95 6.66
C GLY A 48 -8.26 9.02 6.21
N THR A 49 -8.18 7.79 6.74
CA THR A 49 -7.26 6.76 6.25
C THR A 49 -7.41 6.55 4.74
N GLN A 50 -8.64 6.49 4.21
CA GLN A 50 -8.87 6.35 2.76
C GLN A 50 -8.31 7.52 1.94
N ASP A 51 -8.36 8.75 2.46
CA ASP A 51 -7.82 9.91 1.75
C ASP A 51 -6.29 9.83 1.65
N MET A 52 -5.63 9.30 2.70
CA MET A 52 -4.21 9.00 2.65
C MET A 52 -3.91 7.89 1.64
N VAL A 53 -4.73 6.83 1.58
CA VAL A 53 -4.58 5.75 0.58
C VAL A 53 -4.64 6.32 -0.85
N LYS A 54 -5.61 7.19 -1.15
CA LYS A 54 -5.72 7.85 -2.47
C LYS A 54 -4.48 8.69 -2.82
N GLN A 55 -3.90 9.39 -1.84
CA GLN A 55 -2.65 10.14 -2.04
C GLN A 55 -1.47 9.21 -2.35
N LEU A 56 -1.40 8.07 -1.65
CA LEU A 56 -0.36 7.06 -1.90
C LEU A 56 -0.52 6.44 -3.30
N GLN A 57 -1.74 6.18 -3.75
CA GLN A 57 -2.01 5.70 -5.11
C GLN A 57 -1.54 6.71 -6.18
N GLN A 58 -1.80 8.01 -5.98
CA GLN A 58 -1.28 9.05 -6.89
C GLN A 58 0.25 9.12 -6.92
N LEU A 59 0.91 8.82 -5.79
CA LEU A 59 2.37 8.90 -5.67
C LEU A 59 3.08 7.67 -6.25
N TYR A 60 2.55 6.47 -6.02
CA TYR A 60 3.22 5.20 -6.34
C TYR A 60 2.62 4.45 -7.54
N GLY A 61 1.44 4.85 -8.03
CA GLY A 61 0.70 4.19 -9.09
C GLY A 61 -0.41 3.28 -8.57
N GLU A 62 -1.59 3.32 -9.21
CA GLU A 62 -2.74 2.48 -8.88
C GLU A 62 -2.49 0.98 -9.18
N GLU A 63 -1.53 0.67 -10.04
CA GLU A 63 -1.08 -0.69 -10.32
C GLU A 63 -0.17 -1.27 -9.22
N ARG A 64 0.38 -0.41 -8.36
CA ARG A 64 1.25 -0.78 -7.24
C ARG A 64 0.54 -0.71 -5.90
N ILE A 65 -0.47 0.16 -5.78
CA ILE A 65 -1.30 0.31 -4.58
C ILE A 65 -2.77 0.16 -4.93
N VAL A 66 -3.38 -0.91 -4.42
CA VAL A 66 -4.81 -1.18 -4.53
C VAL A 66 -5.47 -0.81 -3.20
N GLY A 67 -6.40 0.14 -3.21
CA GLY A 67 -7.21 0.52 -2.05
C GLY A 67 -8.66 0.07 -2.22
N THR A 68 -9.23 -0.56 -1.20
CA THR A 68 -10.67 -0.92 -1.13
C THR A 68 -11.31 -0.34 0.11
#